data_AF-A0A942IR11-F1
#
_entry.id   AF-A0A942IR11-F1
#
_cell.length_a   1.000
_cell.length_b   1.000
_cell.length_c   1.000
_cell.angle_alpha   90.00
_cell.angle_beta   90.00
_cell.angle_gamma   90.00
#
_symmetry.space_group_name_H-M   'P 1'
#
loop_
_entity.id
_entity.type
_entity.pdbx_description
1 polymer ?
#
loop_
_entity_poly.entity_id
_entity_poly.type
_entity_poly.pdbx_seq_one_letter_code
_entity_poly.pdbx_strand_id
1 'polypeptide(L)' 'MDYNLLVIGSGSAGSAAAMRARSFGAKVALVEKAKLGGT' A
#
# COMPACT_ATOMS: atom_id res chain seq x y z
N MET A 1 6.63 5.53 -15.16
CA MET A 1 5.37 5.45 -14.38
C MET A 1 5.65 6.05 -13.03
N ASP A 2 5.02 7.17 -12.70
CA ASP A 2 5.26 7.82 -11.40
C ASP A 2 4.24 7.37 -10.35
N TYR A 3 4.71 7.22 -9.12
CA TYR A 3 3.92 6.92 -7.92
C TYR A 3 4.27 7.95 -6.85
N ASN A 4 3.28 8.35 -6.05
CA ASN A 4 3.51 9.27 -4.94
C ASN A 4 3.95 8.54 -3.67
N LEU A 5 3.63 7.25 -3.56
CA LEU A 5 3.94 6.42 -2.40
C LEU A 5 4.15 4.96 -2.83
N LEU A 6 5.24 4.36 -2.34
CA LEU A 6 5.49 2.92 -2.42
C LEU A 6 5.36 2.32 -1.01
N VAL A 7 4.48 1.34 -0.86
CA VAL A 7 4.28 0.58 0.38
C VAL A 7 4.81 -0.84 0.20
N ILE A 8 5.68 -1.27 1.10
CA ILE A 8 6.25 -2.62 1.11
C ILE A 8 5.64 -3.38 2.29
N GLY A 9 4.88 -4.44 1.99
CA GLY A 9 4.09 -5.20 2.95
C GLY A 9 2.61 -4.83 2.92
N SER A 10 1.74 -5.83 2.86
CA SER A 10 0.27 -5.70 2.76
C SER A 10 -0.48 -6.13 4.03
N GLY A 11 0.23 -6.27 5.15
CA GLY A 11 -0.38 -6.48 6.46
C GLY A 11 -1.29 -5.32 6.87
N SER A 12 -1.87 -5.40 8.07
CA SER A 12 -2.82 -4.41 8.61
C SER A 12 -2.33 -2.96 8.45
N ALA A 13 -1.06 -2.69 8.80
CA ALA A 13 -0.47 -1.36 8.69
C ALA A 13 -0.27 -0.90 7.24
N GLY A 14 0.27 -1.78 6.37
CA GLY A 14 0.59 -1.42 4.98
C GLY A 14 -0.66 -1.16 4.15
N SER A 15 -1.66 -2.03 4.29
CA SER A 15 -2.95 -1.85 3.61
C SER A 15 -3.69 -0.60 4.11
N ALA A 16 -3.68 -0.32 5.41
CA ALA A 16 -4.29 0.89 5.97
C ALA A 16 -3.58 2.17 5.49
N ALA A 17 -2.25 2.18 5.48
CA ALA A 17 -1.45 3.31 5.00
C ALA A 17 -1.70 3.56 3.50
N ALA A 18 -1.70 2.51 2.68
CA ALA A 18 -1.96 2.62 1.25
C ALA A 18 -3.38 3.14 0.96
N MET A 19 -4.39 2.63 1.68
CA MET A 19 -5.77 3.08 1.54
C MET A 19 -5.93 4.53 1.98
N ARG A 20 -5.26 4.94 3.06
CA ARG A 20 -5.30 6.33 3.56
C ARG A 20 -4.65 7.31 2.60
N ALA A 21 -3.51 6.95 2.01
CA ALA A 21 -2.86 7.77 1.00
C ALA A 21 -3.72 7.86 -0.27
N ARG A 22 -4.33 6.75 -0.69
CA ARG A 22 -5.25 6.71 -1.82
C ARG A 22 -6.49 7.58 -1.61
N SER A 23 -7.03 7.66 -0.39
CA SER A 23 -8.19 8.53 -0.11
C SER A 23 -7.86 10.02 -0.20
N PHE A 24 -6.58 10.39 -0.17
CA PHE A 24 -6.10 11.73 -0.47
C PHE A 24 -5.69 11.94 -1.95
N GLY A 25 -5.99 10.98 -2.83
CA GLY A 25 -5.66 11.07 -4.26
C GLY A 25 -4.24 10.65 -4.63
N ALA A 26 -3.45 10.13 -3.68
CA ALA A 26 -2.11 9.65 -3.99
C ALA A 26 -2.17 8.41 -4.90
N LYS A 27 -1.30 8.37 -5.90
CA LYS A 27 -1.05 7.17 -6.70
C LYS A 27 -0.09 6.26 -5.93
N VAL A 28 -0.63 5.20 -5.34
CA VAL A 28 0.11 4.28 -4.47
C VAL A 28 0.46 3.00 -5.20
N ALA A 29 1.70 2.55 -5.07
CA ALA A 29 2.11 1.17 -5.35
C ALA A 29 2.22 0.42 -4.03
N LEU A 30 1.58 -0.75 -3.92
CA LEU A 30 1.71 -1.64 -2.77
C LEU A 30 2.29 -2.97 -3.26
N VAL A 31 3.37 -3.42 -2.62
CA VAL A 31 4.10 -4.63 -3.00
C VAL A 31 4.13 -5.57 -1.81
N GLU A 32 3.75 -6.82 -2.05
CA GLU A 32 3.79 -7.91 -1.09
C GLU A 32 4.47 -9.12 -1.72
N LYS A 33 5.29 -9.82 -0.94
CA LYS A 33 5.96 -11.07 -1.37
C LYS A 33 5.06 -12.28 -1.15
N ALA A 34 4.27 -12.28 -0.09
CA ALA A 34 3.41 -13.39 0.32
C ALA A 34 1.92 -13.11 -0.04
N LYS A 35 1.00 -13.54 0.82
CA LYS A 35 -0.44 -13.31 0.64
C LYS A 35 -0.80 -11.89 1.08
N LEU A 36 -1.77 -11.30 0.37
CA LEU A 36 -2.39 -10.04 0.77
C LEU A 36 -3.07 -10.16 2.13
N GLY A 37 -2.90 -9.16 2.99
CA GLY A 37 -3.51 -9.10 4.32
C GLY A 37 -2.56 -9.43 5.48
N GLY A 38 -1.36 -9.95 5.19
CA GLY A 38 -0.40 -10.33 6.23
C GLY A 38 -0.62 -11.76 6.74
N THR A 39 -0.59 -11.94 8.06
CA THR A 39 -0.78 -13.24 8.73
C THR A 39 -2.07 -13.95 8.32
#